data_AF-A0A7C7VDZ7-F1
#
_entry.id   AF-A0A7C7VDZ7-F1
#
_cell.length_a   1.000
_cell.length_b   1.000
_cell.length_c   1.000
_cell.angle_alpha   90.00
_cell.angle_beta   90.00
_cell.angle_gamma   90.00
#
_symmetry.space_group_name_H-M   'P 1'
#
loop_
_entity.id
_entity.type
_entity.pdbx_description
1 polymer ?
#
loop_
_entity_poly.entity_id
_entity_poly.type
_entity_poly.pdbx_seq_one_letter_code
_entity_poly.pdbx_strand_id
1 'polypeptide(L)'
;MNIRKLFHMFIAMVMGICLCSGCSISYSSKSSSDSSRSSSESSSGPSTSDETRKAYEGDVTTYTFAIGTGETSPEDFLRGLSSIAEQHGITDWESYKPTYIAIGRGLKKTGISRDQLQELPYLQTLLLGQEKRLGYIKEGF
;
A
#
# COMPACT_ATOMS: atom_id res chain seq x y z
N MET A 1 -41.64 -1.04 -18.66
CA MET A 1 -40.91 -2.31 -18.44
C MET A 1 -39.90 -2.07 -17.31
N ASN A 2 -40.02 -2.81 -16.21
CA ASN A 2 -39.61 -2.35 -14.88
C ASN A 2 -38.12 -2.60 -14.57
N ILE A 3 -37.40 -1.51 -14.29
CA ILE A 3 -35.96 -1.40 -14.01
C ILE A 3 -35.51 -2.31 -12.84
N ARG A 4 -36.44 -2.69 -11.97
CA ARG A 4 -36.24 -3.60 -10.83
C ARG A 4 -35.82 -5.02 -11.22
N LYS A 5 -36.14 -5.47 -12.43
CA LYS A 5 -35.78 -6.83 -12.91
C LYS A 5 -34.37 -6.90 -13.49
N LEU A 6 -33.81 -5.76 -13.93
CA LEU A 6 -32.45 -5.69 -14.47
C LEU A 6 -31.39 -5.80 -13.36
N PHE A 7 -31.70 -5.25 -12.18
CA PHE A 7 -30.80 -5.29 -11.03
C PHE A 7 -30.68 -6.69 -10.41
N HIS A 8 -31.77 -7.46 -10.41
CA HIS A 8 -31.76 -8.84 -9.92
C HIS A 8 -31.05 -9.84 -10.85
N MET A 9 -30.89 -9.50 -12.13
CA MET A 9 -30.21 -10.38 -13.09
C MET A 9 -28.68 -10.20 -13.05
N PHE A 10 -28.20 -9.02 -12.64
CA PHE A 10 -26.75 -8.73 -12.57
C PHE A 10 -26.07 -9.35 -11.34
N ILE A 11 -26.82 -9.51 -10.24
CA ILE A 11 -26.30 -10.07 -8.98
C ILE A 11 -26.05 -11.59 -9.06
N ALA A 12 -26.67 -12.29 -10.01
CA ALA A 12 -26.54 -13.75 -10.14
C ALA A 12 -25.30 -14.23 -10.92
N MET A 13 -24.47 -13.33 -11.49
CA MET A 13 -23.36 -13.70 -12.38
C MET A 13 -21.96 -13.65 -11.72
N VAL A 14 -21.84 -13.16 -10.48
CA VAL A 14 -20.55 -13.00 -9.78
C VAL A 14 -20.38 -14.05 -8.67
N MET A 15 -20.88 -15.26 -8.91
CA MET A 15 -20.73 -16.39 -7.99
C MET A 15 -20.19 -17.59 -8.77
N GLY A 16 -18.92 -17.54 -9.16
CA GLY A 16 -18.32 -18.67 -9.87
C GLY A 16 -17.00 -18.38 -10.56
N ILE A 17 -15.96 -18.01 -9.81
CA ILE A 17 -14.62 -18.55 -10.06
C ILE A 17 -13.97 -18.73 -8.69
N CYS A 18 -13.97 -19.98 -8.23
CA CYS A 18 -13.07 -20.45 -7.22
C CYS A 18 -12.21 -21.53 -7.87
N LEU A 19 -10.91 -21.50 -7.53
CA LEU A 19 -9.93 -22.57 -7.56
C LEU A 19 -8.99 -22.68 -8.79
N CYS A 20 -7.71 -22.73 -8.41
CA CYS A 20 -6.55 -23.32 -9.08
C CYS A 20 -5.85 -22.48 -10.16
N SER A 21 -4.73 -21.85 -9.78
CA SER A 21 -3.39 -22.31 -10.20
C SER A 21 -2.30 -21.45 -9.56
N GLY A 22 -1.52 -22.06 -8.66
CA GLY A 22 -0.20 -21.54 -8.34
C GLY A 22 0.72 -21.70 -9.54
N CYS A 23 1.39 -20.62 -9.92
CA CYS A 23 2.61 -20.64 -10.70
C CYS A 23 3.51 -19.55 -10.12
N SER A 24 4.63 -19.98 -9.54
CA SER A 24 5.73 -19.11 -9.16
C SER A 24 6.21 -18.35 -10.40
N ILE A 25 5.85 -17.07 -10.52
CA ILE A 25 6.53 -16.20 -11.45
C ILE A 25 7.76 -15.65 -10.72
N SER A 26 8.85 -16.42 -10.78
CA SER A 26 10.19 -15.87 -10.60
C SER A 26 10.46 -14.89 -11.74
N TYR A 27 10.07 -13.63 -11.55
CA TYR A 27 10.63 -12.55 -12.33
C TYR A 27 11.76 -11.91 -11.51
N SER A 28 12.97 -12.38 -11.77
CA SER A 28 14.22 -11.75 -11.34
C SER A 28 14.31 -10.36 -11.97
N SER A 29 13.66 -9.37 -11.36
CA SER A 29 13.95 -7.96 -11.64
C SER A 29 15.10 -7.52 -10.76
N LYS A 30 16.30 -7.77 -11.29
CA LYS A 30 17.53 -7.09 -10.92
C LYS A 30 17.35 -5.60 -11.21
N SER A 31 16.78 -4.85 -10.26
CA SER A 31 16.95 -3.40 -10.20
C SER A 31 17.66 -3.09 -8.91
N SER A 32 18.99 -3.03 -9.00
CA SER A 32 19.85 -2.35 -8.04
C SER A 32 19.49 -0.87 -8.08
N SER A 33 18.42 -0.49 -7.38
CA SER A 33 18.20 0.91 -7.01
C SER A 33 18.93 1.14 -5.70
N ASP A 34 20.15 1.63 -5.86
CA ASP A 34 20.95 2.23 -4.82
C ASP A 34 20.11 3.29 -4.09
N SER A 35 19.80 3.04 -2.83
CA SER A 35 19.33 4.04 -1.88
C SER A 35 19.76 3.57 -0.51
N SER A 36 21.04 3.79 -0.27
CA SER A 36 21.69 3.74 1.03
C SER A 36 20.89 4.52 2.08
N ARG A 37 20.93 3.99 3.32
CA ARG A 37 20.44 4.54 4.60
C ARG A 37 19.01 4.14 5.01
N SER A 38 18.91 2.99 5.67
CA SER A 38 18.55 3.04 7.09
C SER A 38 19.19 1.88 7.83
N SER A 39 19.82 2.25 8.92
CA SER A 39 20.47 1.38 9.89
C SER A 39 19.54 0.27 10.31
N SER A 40 20.06 -0.95 10.37
CA SER A 40 19.43 -2.11 10.98
C SER A 40 19.25 -1.88 12.49
N GLU A 41 18.29 -1.04 12.87
CA GLU A 41 17.71 -1.10 14.20
C GLU A 41 16.66 -2.20 14.17
N SER A 42 16.95 -3.28 14.89
CA SER A 42 16.11 -4.45 15.07
C SER A 42 14.69 -4.00 15.44
N SER A 43 13.81 -3.95 14.45
CA SER A 43 12.45 -3.46 14.63
C SER A 43 11.59 -4.64 15.04
N SER A 44 10.84 -4.47 16.11
CA SER A 44 9.67 -5.29 16.45
C SER A 44 8.68 -5.17 15.30
N GLY A 45 8.91 -5.94 14.24
CA GLY A 45 8.06 -6.03 13.07
C GLY A 45 7.25 -7.33 13.09
N PRO A 46 6.35 -7.52 12.12
CA PRO A 46 5.68 -8.79 11.93
C PRO A 46 6.69 -9.95 11.90
N SER A 47 6.28 -11.14 12.33
CA SER A 47 7.08 -12.39 12.38
C SER A 47 7.42 -12.93 10.98
N THR A 48 7.78 -12.05 10.05
CA THR A 48 8.19 -12.31 8.67
C THR A 48 9.68 -12.05 8.52
N SER A 49 10.29 -12.57 7.47
CA SER A 49 11.73 -12.39 7.23
C SER A 49 12.06 -10.98 6.71
N ASP A 50 13.33 -10.60 6.80
CA ASP A 50 13.79 -9.27 6.37
C ASP A 50 13.60 -9.04 4.87
N GLU A 51 13.78 -10.07 4.04
CA GLU A 51 13.50 -9.99 2.62
C GLU A 51 12.02 -9.74 2.31
N THR A 52 11.10 -10.40 3.05
CA THR A 52 9.66 -10.16 2.90
C THR A 52 9.29 -8.74 3.29
N ARG A 53 9.85 -8.21 4.39
CA ARG A 53 9.61 -6.82 4.81
C ARG A 53 10.08 -5.82 3.77
N LYS A 54 11.27 -6.04 3.19
CA LYS A 54 11.80 -5.18 2.11
C LYS A 54 10.95 -5.23 0.85
N ALA A 55 10.48 -6.43 0.46
CA ALA A 55 9.58 -6.58 -0.68
C ALA A 55 8.25 -5.84 -0.44
N TYR A 56 7.66 -6.02 0.74
CA TYR A 56 6.46 -5.29 1.17
C TYR A 56 6.63 -3.77 1.10
N GLU A 57 7.72 -3.22 1.65
CA GLU A 57 8.02 -1.78 1.57
C GLU A 57 8.15 -1.30 0.10
N GLY A 58 8.75 -2.13 -0.75
CA GLY A 58 8.87 -1.86 -2.19
C GLY A 58 7.52 -1.78 -2.90
N ASP A 59 6.62 -2.70 -2.58
CA ASP A 59 5.28 -2.76 -3.17
C ASP A 59 4.41 -1.60 -2.67
N VAL A 60 4.45 -1.26 -1.38
CA VAL A 60 3.78 -0.07 -0.83
C VAL A 60 4.29 1.21 -1.51
N THR A 61 5.61 1.32 -1.71
CA THR A 61 6.22 2.46 -2.40
C THR A 61 5.70 2.57 -3.84
N THR A 62 5.65 1.46 -4.55
CA THR A 62 5.23 1.39 -5.96
C THR A 62 3.74 1.68 -6.11
N TYR A 63 2.91 1.09 -5.24
CA TYR A 63 1.47 1.32 -5.19
C TYR A 63 1.14 2.79 -4.92
N THR A 64 1.81 3.39 -3.93
CA THR A 64 1.62 4.81 -3.60
C THR A 64 2.05 5.73 -4.75
N PHE A 65 3.18 5.41 -5.40
CA PHE A 65 3.62 6.15 -6.59
C PHE A 65 2.61 6.05 -7.74
N ALA A 66 2.03 4.87 -7.97
CA ALA A 66 1.06 4.65 -9.04
C ALA A 66 -0.25 5.42 -8.83
N ILE A 67 -0.69 5.58 -7.56
CA ILE A 67 -1.82 6.46 -7.21
C ILE A 67 -1.45 7.92 -7.48
N GLY A 68 -0.25 8.32 -7.08
CA GLY A 68 0.26 9.65 -7.31
C GLY A 68 -0.60 10.73 -6.64
N THR A 69 -0.94 11.76 -7.40
CA THR A 69 -1.90 12.81 -7.00
C THR A 69 -3.33 12.52 -7.44
N GLY A 70 -3.60 11.32 -7.94
CA GLY A 70 -4.90 10.95 -8.48
C GLY A 70 -6.01 10.91 -7.42
N GLU A 71 -7.24 10.94 -7.88
CA GLU A 71 -8.43 10.81 -7.04
C GLU A 71 -8.66 9.32 -6.71
N THR A 72 -7.91 8.79 -5.74
CA THR A 72 -8.28 7.55 -5.08
C THR A 72 -9.07 7.86 -3.82
N SER A 73 -10.10 7.05 -3.57
CA SER A 73 -10.83 7.16 -2.32
C SER A 73 -9.92 6.70 -1.16
N PRO A 74 -10.07 7.26 0.05
CA PRO A 74 -9.31 6.78 1.20
C PRO A 74 -9.52 5.29 1.46
N GLU A 75 -10.74 4.78 1.28
CA GLU A 75 -11.06 3.37 1.47
C GLU A 75 -10.37 2.45 0.45
N ASP A 76 -10.28 2.85 -0.82
CA ASP A 76 -9.58 2.05 -1.83
C ASP A 76 -8.07 2.02 -1.56
N PHE A 77 -7.50 3.14 -1.09
CA PHE A 77 -6.10 3.20 -0.71
C PHE A 77 -5.78 2.26 0.46
N LEU A 78 -6.59 2.32 1.53
CA LEU A 78 -6.44 1.44 2.70
C LEU A 78 -6.63 -0.03 2.34
N ARG A 79 -7.60 -0.34 1.47
CA ARG A 79 -7.83 -1.70 0.97
C ARG A 79 -6.63 -2.20 0.17
N GLY A 80 -6.03 -1.35 -0.66
CA GLY A 80 -4.81 -1.70 -1.40
C GLY A 80 -3.63 -1.97 -0.47
N LEU A 81 -3.39 -1.10 0.53
CA LEU A 81 -2.34 -1.31 1.53
C LEU A 81 -2.55 -2.61 2.30
N SER A 82 -3.79 -2.91 2.69
CA SER A 82 -4.15 -4.15 3.39
C SER A 82 -3.91 -5.37 2.50
N SER A 83 -4.31 -5.32 1.23
CA SER A 83 -4.08 -6.42 0.29
C SER A 83 -2.59 -6.68 0.04
N ILE A 84 -1.77 -5.62 -0.08
CA ILE A 84 -0.31 -5.76 -0.18
C ILE A 84 0.24 -6.38 1.11
N ALA A 85 -0.19 -5.92 2.28
CA ALA A 85 0.26 -6.47 3.55
C ALA A 85 -0.07 -7.96 3.68
N GLU A 86 -1.29 -8.36 3.34
CA GLU A 86 -1.75 -9.76 3.34
C GLU A 86 -0.92 -10.64 2.39
N GLN A 87 -0.59 -10.16 1.19
CA GLN A 87 0.26 -10.88 0.24
C GLN A 87 1.65 -11.20 0.80
N HIS A 88 2.15 -10.35 1.72
CA HIS A 88 3.42 -10.51 2.40
C HIS A 88 3.29 -11.15 3.80
N GLY A 89 2.10 -11.60 4.19
CA GLY A 89 1.85 -12.19 5.52
C GLY A 89 1.93 -11.19 6.68
N ILE A 90 1.75 -9.90 6.39
CA ILE A 90 1.76 -8.81 7.36
C ILE A 90 0.30 -8.43 7.66
N THR A 91 -0.11 -8.61 8.91
CA THR A 91 -1.50 -8.34 9.33
C THR A 91 -1.64 -7.04 10.12
N ASP A 92 -0.60 -6.61 10.84
CA ASP A 92 -0.59 -5.39 11.66
C ASP A 92 0.23 -4.27 10.99
N TRP A 93 -0.04 -4.01 9.71
CA TRP A 93 0.70 -3.01 8.95
C TRP A 93 0.45 -1.58 9.46
N GLU A 94 -0.69 -1.32 10.08
CA GLU A 94 -1.07 0.00 10.61
C GLU A 94 -0.22 0.44 11.81
N SER A 95 0.39 -0.52 12.51
CA SER A 95 1.34 -0.29 13.59
C SER A 95 2.79 -0.34 13.09
N TYR A 96 3.00 -0.75 11.84
CA TYR A 96 4.31 -0.95 11.26
C TYR A 96 4.87 0.36 10.68
N LYS A 97 5.74 1.03 11.44
CA LYS A 97 6.39 2.30 11.05
C LYS A 97 6.90 2.31 9.58
N PRO A 98 7.59 1.26 9.08
CA PRO A 98 8.12 1.27 7.72
C PRO A 98 7.07 1.38 6.62
N THR A 99 5.81 0.98 6.86
CA THR A 99 4.71 1.23 5.91
C THR A 99 4.57 2.71 5.59
N TYR A 100 4.56 3.55 6.63
CA TYR A 100 4.42 4.99 6.47
C TYR A 100 5.64 5.63 5.80
N ILE A 101 6.84 5.14 6.09
CA ILE A 101 8.06 5.55 5.39
C ILE A 101 7.96 5.19 3.89
N ALA A 102 7.51 3.98 3.56
CA ALA A 102 7.33 3.53 2.18
C ALA A 102 6.29 4.37 1.42
N ILE A 103 5.18 4.76 2.06
CA ILE A 103 4.21 5.71 1.52
C ILE A 103 4.91 7.03 1.17
N GLY A 104 5.68 7.60 2.11
CA GLY A 104 6.48 8.81 1.88
C GLY A 104 7.41 8.71 0.67
N ARG A 105 8.13 7.59 0.55
CA ARG A 105 9.02 7.31 -0.59
C ARG A 105 8.26 7.27 -1.92
N GLY A 106 7.06 6.68 -1.93
CA GLY A 106 6.21 6.63 -3.11
C GLY A 106 5.76 8.02 -3.54
N LEU A 107 5.30 8.84 -2.59
CA LEU A 107 4.86 10.21 -2.82
C LEU A 107 5.99 11.12 -3.30
N LYS A 108 7.21 10.98 -2.75
CA LYS A 108 8.38 11.73 -3.24
C LYS A 108 8.61 11.56 -4.74
N LYS A 109 8.41 10.33 -5.25
CA LYS A 109 8.61 10.01 -6.67
C LYS A 109 7.60 10.68 -7.60
N THR A 110 6.46 11.14 -7.07
CA THR A 110 5.41 11.82 -7.84
C THR A 110 5.76 13.29 -8.14
N GLY A 111 6.74 13.86 -7.43
CA GLY A 111 7.16 15.26 -7.59
C GLY A 111 6.29 16.28 -6.87
N ILE A 112 5.30 15.86 -6.06
CA ILE A 112 4.60 16.78 -5.16
C ILE A 112 5.55 17.41 -4.16
N SER A 113 5.15 18.54 -3.57
CA SER A 113 5.91 19.14 -2.47
C SER A 113 5.52 18.52 -1.12
N ARG A 114 6.41 18.63 -0.13
CA ARG A 114 6.17 18.10 1.23
C ARG A 114 4.97 18.77 1.90
N ASP A 115 4.69 20.03 1.56
CA ASP A 115 3.59 20.80 2.13
C ASP A 115 2.22 20.30 1.62
N GLN A 116 2.17 19.80 0.39
CA GLN A 116 0.96 19.23 -0.23
C GLN A 116 0.56 17.86 0.31
N LEU A 117 1.42 17.20 1.10
CA LEU A 117 1.10 15.88 1.68
C LEU A 117 -0.20 15.89 2.49
N GLN A 118 -0.48 16.97 3.20
CA GLN A 118 -1.68 17.06 4.04
C GLN A 118 -2.95 17.38 3.23
N GLU A 119 -2.79 17.79 1.97
CA GLU A 119 -3.90 18.09 1.06
C GLU A 119 -4.44 16.83 0.37
N LEU A 120 -3.67 15.73 0.40
CA LEU A 120 -4.07 14.47 -0.23
C LEU A 120 -5.23 13.81 0.55
N PRO A 121 -6.42 13.64 -0.07
CA PRO A 121 -7.61 13.18 0.63
C PRO A 121 -7.45 11.78 1.24
N TYR A 122 -6.77 10.88 0.54
CA TYR A 122 -6.52 9.52 1.00
C TYR A 122 -5.51 9.45 2.17
N LEU A 123 -4.66 10.47 2.35
CA LEU A 123 -3.77 10.55 3.51
C LEU A 123 -4.51 11.02 4.76
N GLN A 124 -5.56 11.84 4.64
CA GLN A 124 -6.27 12.37 5.81
C GLN A 124 -6.73 11.23 6.72
N THR A 125 -7.31 10.16 6.16
CA THR A 125 -7.77 8.99 6.92
C THR A 125 -6.63 8.27 7.64
N LEU A 126 -5.43 8.19 7.04
CA LEU A 126 -4.26 7.60 7.72
C LEU A 126 -3.78 8.45 8.88
N LEU A 127 -3.92 9.78 8.78
CA LEU A 127 -3.42 10.75 9.75
C LEU A 127 -4.42 11.04 10.88
N LEU A 128 -5.70 10.70 10.71
CA LEU A 128 -6.75 10.94 11.72
C LEU A 128 -6.36 10.34 13.07
N GLY A 129 -6.25 11.20 14.08
CA GLY A 129 -5.94 10.82 15.46
C GLY A 129 -4.52 10.26 15.66
N GLN A 130 -3.63 10.36 14.68
CA GLN A 130 -2.34 9.67 14.66
C GLN A 130 -1.20 10.59 14.21
N GLU A 131 -0.87 11.59 15.04
CA GLU A 131 0.10 12.66 14.74
C GLU A 131 1.49 12.14 14.32
N LYS A 132 1.91 10.99 14.86
CA LYS A 132 3.22 10.40 14.55
C LYS A 132 3.33 9.90 13.10
N ARG A 133 2.21 9.47 12.50
CA ARG A 133 2.21 8.89 11.14
C ARG A 133 2.65 9.89 10.09
N LEU A 134 2.28 11.17 10.23
CA LEU A 134 2.75 12.22 9.33
C LEU A 134 4.28 12.39 9.44
N GLY A 135 4.83 12.27 10.64
CA GLY A 135 6.28 12.27 10.86
C GLY A 135 6.98 11.15 10.09
N TYR A 136 6.43 9.93 10.13
CA TYR A 136 6.97 8.78 9.41
C TYR A 136 6.85 8.91 7.89
N ILE A 137 5.75 9.47 7.39
CA ILE A 137 5.60 9.76 5.95
C ILE A 137 6.64 10.80 5.52
N LYS A 138 6.84 11.87 6.31
CA LYS A 138 7.84 12.90 6.04
C LYS A 138 9.28 12.37 6.11
N GLU A 139 9.54 11.35 6.92
CA GLU A 139 10.85 10.67 7.00
C GLU A 139 11.20 9.95 5.69
N GLY A 140 10.21 9.35 5.02
CA GLY A 140 10.40 8.69 3.72
C GLY A 140 10.40 9.62 2.51
N PHE A 141 9.96 10.88 2.68
CA PHE A 141 9.79 11.88 1.62
C PHE A 141 11.04 12.73 1.42
#